data_AF-A0A379TU61-F1
#
_entry.id   AF-A0A379TU61-F1
#
_cell.length_a   1.000
_cell.length_b   1.000
_cell.length_c   1.000
_cell.angle_alpha   90.00
_cell.angle_beta   90.00
_cell.angle_gamma   90.00
#
_symmetry.space_group_name_H-M   'P 1'
#
loop_
_entity.id
_entity.type
_entity.pdbx_description
1 polymer ?
#
loop_
_entity_poly.entity_id
_entity_poly.type
_entity_poly.pdbx_seq_one_letter_code
_entity_poly.pdbx_strand_id
1 'polypeptide(L)'
;MQQLAKIHAAKPERRTIVFLSAPPGTGKSTLTTFWEYLSRQDADLPEIQTLPMDGFHYYNRWLEAHHLRACKGVPETFDVDKLAENLRQVRLARRPGRSTTDSGTTRWNTLLSSRRRS
;
A
#
# COMPACT_ATOMS: atom_id res chain seq x y z
N MET A 1 -8.68 -7.62 12.88
CA MET A 1 -7.50 -8.37 12.42
C MET A 1 -7.83 -9.83 12.10
N GLN A 2 -8.46 -10.58 13.01
CA GLN A 2 -8.79 -12.01 12.78
C GLN A 2 -9.56 -12.31 11.49
N GLN A 3 -10.54 -11.47 11.10
CA GLN A 3 -11.27 -11.68 9.85
C GLN A 3 -10.39 -11.51 8.60
N LEU A 4 -9.47 -10.54 8.61
CA LEU A 4 -8.51 -10.36 7.52
C LEU A 4 -7.53 -11.53 7.45
N ALA A 5 -7.11 -12.05 8.61
CA ALA A 5 -6.29 -13.25 8.70
C ALA A 5 -7.00 -14.48 8.11
N LYS A 6 -8.28 -14.68 8.41
CA LYS A 6 -9.11 -15.74 7.82
C LYS A 6 -9.20 -15.63 6.29
N ILE A 7 -9.45 -14.43 5.76
CA ILE A 7 -9.51 -14.19 4.31
C ILE A 7 -8.16 -14.49 3.65
N HIS A 8 -7.05 -14.10 4.29
CA HIS A 8 -5.71 -14.40 3.79
C HIS A 8 -5.40 -15.91 3.84
N ALA A 9 -5.75 -16.59 4.93
CA ALA A 9 -5.52 -18.02 5.13
C ALA A 9 -6.25 -18.90 4.12
N ALA A 10 -7.33 -18.40 3.48
CA ALA A 10 -8.00 -19.12 2.40
C ALA A 10 -7.17 -19.19 1.11
N LYS A 11 -6.19 -18.28 0.91
CA LYS A 11 -5.29 -18.22 -0.26
C LYS A 11 -3.89 -17.69 0.14
N PRO A 12 -3.15 -18.44 0.99
CA PRO A 12 -1.91 -17.95 1.62
C PRO A 12 -0.78 -17.66 0.62
N GLU A 13 -0.82 -18.30 -0.55
CA GLU A 13 0.14 -18.12 -1.64
C GLU A 13 -0.04 -16.79 -2.39
N ARG A 14 -1.13 -16.06 -2.15
CA ARG A 14 -1.45 -14.78 -2.79
C ARG A 14 -1.44 -13.64 -1.78
N ARG A 15 -1.02 -12.46 -2.25
CA ARG A 15 -1.19 -11.23 -1.45
C ARG A 15 -2.66 -10.84 -1.40
N THR A 16 -3.16 -10.58 -0.21
CA THR A 16 -4.47 -9.96 0.00
C THR A 16 -4.31 -8.44 -0.04
N ILE A 17 -4.98 -7.78 -0.98
CA ILE A 17 -4.98 -6.32 -1.10
C ILE A 17 -6.32 -5.83 -0.53
N VAL A 18 -6.26 -4.93 0.44
CA VAL A 18 -7.44 -4.37 1.12
C VAL A 18 -7.49 -2.87 0.84
N PHE A 19 -8.54 -2.44 0.16
CA PHE A 19 -8.86 -1.03 0.03
C PHE A 19 -9.69 -0.61 1.22
N LEU A 20 -9.12 0.24 2.05
CA LEU A 20 -9.86 0.94 3.09
C LEU A 20 -10.26 2.29 2.50
N SER A 21 -11.51 2.72 2.70
CA SER A 21 -12.01 4.04 2.33
C SER A 21 -12.76 4.65 3.52
N ALA A 22 -12.56 5.95 3.75
CA ALA A 22 -13.24 6.71 4.79
C ALA A 22 -13.13 8.21 4.46
N PRO A 23 -14.03 9.07 4.98
CA PRO A 23 -13.90 10.52 4.83
C PRO A 23 -12.55 11.06 5.33
N PRO A 24 -12.08 12.21 4.81
CA PRO A 24 -10.86 12.83 5.31
C PRO A 24 -10.99 13.18 6.80
N GLY A 25 -9.91 13.02 7.56
CA GLY A 25 -9.87 13.33 8.99
C GLY A 25 -10.39 12.24 9.93
N THR A 26 -10.92 11.12 9.44
CA THR A 26 -11.50 10.07 10.31
C THR A 26 -10.47 9.09 10.91
N GLY A 27 -9.19 9.45 10.92
CA GLY A 27 -8.13 8.63 11.55
C GLY A 27 -7.76 7.35 10.76
N LYS A 28 -8.09 7.29 9.48
CA LYS A 28 -7.83 6.11 8.63
C LYS A 28 -6.35 5.73 8.58
N SER A 29 -5.45 6.71 8.46
CA SER A 29 -3.99 6.50 8.51
C SER A 29 -3.54 5.99 9.88
N THR A 30 -4.15 6.49 10.96
CA THR A 30 -3.89 6.03 12.33
C THR A 30 -4.26 4.56 12.48
N LEU A 31 -5.44 4.16 11.99
CA LEU A 31 -5.91 2.78 12.04
C LEU A 31 -4.98 1.83 11.28
N THR A 32 -4.55 2.21 10.07
CA THR A 32 -3.66 1.36 9.26
C THR A 32 -2.27 1.22 9.89
N THR A 33 -1.72 2.30 10.44
CA THR A 33 -0.44 2.25 11.18
C THR A 33 -0.56 1.36 12.41
N PHE A 34 -1.68 1.43 13.13
CA PHE A 34 -1.95 0.57 14.28
C PHE A 34 -2.07 -0.91 13.88
N TRP A 35 -2.75 -1.23 12.78
CA TRP A 35 -2.83 -2.60 12.27
C TRP A 35 -1.48 -3.15 11.84
N GLU A 36 -0.66 -2.35 11.17
CA GLU A 36 0.71 -2.71 10.80
C GLU A 36 1.56 -2.97 12.04
N TYR A 37 1.46 -2.12 13.08
CA TYR A 37 2.11 -2.35 14.37
C TYR A 37 1.67 -3.67 15.00
N LEU A 38 0.36 -3.92 15.13
CA LEU A 38 -0.17 -5.16 15.72
C LEU A 38 0.26 -6.41 14.94
N SER A 39 0.27 -6.36 13.61
CA SER A 39 0.68 -7.49 12.77
C SER A 39 2.13 -7.92 12.98
N ARG A 40 2.98 -7.02 13.51
CA ARG A 40 4.39 -7.31 13.84
C ARG A 40 4.56 -7.88 15.24
N GLN A 41 3.59 -7.69 16.13
CA GLN A 41 3.64 -8.17 17.52
C GLN A 41 3.19 -9.63 17.66
N ASP A 42 2.44 -10.15 16.68
CA ASP A 42 1.86 -11.49 16.72
C ASP A 42 2.30 -12.28 15.48
N ALA A 43 3.05 -13.36 15.70
CA ALA A 43 3.59 -14.21 14.64
C ALA A 43 2.52 -15.02 13.90
N ASP A 44 1.34 -15.20 14.51
CA ASP A 44 0.22 -15.92 13.92
C ASP A 44 -0.62 -15.00 13.01
N LEU A 45 -0.41 -13.68 13.08
CA LEU A 45 -1.04 -12.73 12.18
C LEU A 45 -0.22 -12.56 10.88
N PRO A 46 -0.89 -12.40 9.73
CA PRO A 46 -0.19 -12.05 8.51
C PRO A 46 0.39 -10.64 8.63
N GLU A 47 1.63 -10.48 8.16
CA GLU A 47 2.27 -9.17 8.03
C GLU A 47 1.40 -8.22 7.19
N ILE A 48 1.11 -7.05 7.74
CA ILE A 48 0.38 -5.98 7.07
C ILE A 48 1.36 -4.87 6.71
N GLN A 49 1.26 -4.39 5.47
CA GLN A 49 1.96 -3.21 5.00
C GLN A 49 0.95 -2.17 4.54
N THR A 50 1.04 -0.97 5.11
CA THR A 50 0.19 0.16 4.70
C THR A 50 0.79 0.85 3.48
N LEU A 51 -0.05 1.14 2.48
CA LEU A 51 0.32 1.97 1.33
C LEU A 51 -0.64 3.16 1.22
N PRO A 52 -0.15 4.41 1.29
CA PRO A 52 -1.01 5.58 1.09
C PRO A 52 -1.39 5.72 -0.38
N MET A 53 -2.64 6.08 -0.65
CA MET A 53 -3.09 6.42 -2.00
C MET A 53 -2.50 7.74 -2.52
N ASP A 54 -2.01 8.61 -1.64
CA ASP A 54 -1.51 9.93 -2.01
C ASP A 54 -0.35 9.90 -3.00
N GLY A 55 0.44 8.83 -3.00
CA GLY A 55 1.55 8.62 -3.92
C GLY A 55 1.13 8.31 -5.37
N PHE A 56 -0.16 8.21 -5.65
CA PHE A 56 -0.73 7.96 -6.98
C PHE A 56 -1.43 9.18 -7.57
N HIS A 57 -1.38 10.34 -6.91
CA HIS A 57 -1.81 11.57 -7.57
C HIS A 57 -0.81 11.95 -8.68
N TYR A 58 -1.30 12.64 -9.71
CA TYR A 58 -0.42 13.40 -10.58
C TYR A 58 0.38 14.43 -9.78
N TYR A 59 1.57 14.78 -10.27
CA TYR A 59 2.42 15.78 -9.65
C TYR A 59 1.69 17.14 -9.55
N ASN A 60 1.97 17.90 -8.50
CA ASN A 60 1.32 19.21 -8.28
C ASN A 60 1.43 20.13 -9.51
N ARG A 61 2.59 20.17 -10.19
CA ARG A 61 2.78 20.93 -11.44
C ARG A 61 1.79 20.56 -12.54
N TRP A 62 1.47 19.28 -12.68
CA TRP A 62 0.52 18.80 -13.68
C TRP A 62 -0.89 19.18 -13.24
N LEU A 63 -1.23 18.97 -11.97
CA LEU A 63 -2.53 19.37 -11.41
C LEU A 63 -2.80 20.88 -11.52
N GLU A 64 -1.78 21.70 -11.34
CA GLU A 64 -1.86 23.17 -11.51
C GLU A 64 -2.11 23.53 -12.97
N ALA A 65 -1.36 22.95 -13.91
CA ALA A 65 -1.54 23.16 -15.35
C ALA A 65 -2.92 22.72 -15.86
N HIS A 66 -3.58 21.78 -15.18
CA HIS A 66 -4.91 21.27 -15.53
C HIS A 66 -6.02 21.86 -14.63
N HIS A 67 -5.72 22.85 -13.78
CA HIS A 67 -6.67 23.47 -12.84
C HIS A 67 -7.34 22.50 -11.84
N LEU A 68 -6.74 21.35 -11.59
CA LEU A 68 -7.25 20.30 -10.69
C LEU A 68 -6.64 20.36 -9.29
N ARG A 69 -5.68 21.25 -9.03
CA ARG A 69 -4.95 21.31 -7.75
C ARG A 69 -5.87 21.54 -6.53
N ALA A 70 -6.94 22.30 -6.70
CA ALA A 70 -7.91 22.61 -5.65
C ALA A 70 -8.83 21.41 -5.32
N CYS A 71 -9.05 20.52 -6.28
CA CYS A 71 -9.90 19.34 -6.14
C CYS A 71 -9.10 18.07 -5.81
N LYS A 72 -7.87 18.20 -5.31
CA LYS A 72 -7.00 17.05 -5.01
C LYS A 72 -7.74 16.01 -4.16
N GLY A 73 -7.78 14.77 -4.65
CA GLY A 73 -8.53 13.67 -4.04
C GLY A 73 -9.76 13.22 -4.84
N VAL A 74 -10.18 13.95 -5.88
CA VAL A 74 -11.16 13.45 -6.86
C VAL A 74 -10.51 12.47 -7.86
N PRO A 75 -11.27 11.56 -8.50
CA PRO A 75 -10.72 10.53 -9.40
C PRO A 75 -9.76 11.07 -10.47
N GLU A 76 -10.06 12.24 -11.04
CA GLU A 76 -9.29 12.91 -12.10
C GLU A 76 -7.89 13.34 -11.66
N THR A 77 -7.64 13.37 -10.35
CA THR A 77 -6.33 13.78 -9.80
C THR A 77 -5.38 12.60 -9.62
N PHE A 78 -5.82 11.37 -9.89
CA PHE A 78 -5.03 10.15 -9.77
C PHE A 78 -4.54 9.63 -11.12
N ASP A 79 -3.29 9.15 -11.11
CA ASP A 79 -2.70 8.33 -12.16
C ASP A 79 -3.15 6.87 -11.98
N VAL A 80 -4.32 6.56 -12.55
CA VAL A 80 -4.98 5.25 -12.42
C VAL A 80 -4.17 4.15 -13.11
N ASP A 81 -3.51 4.44 -14.22
CA ASP A 81 -2.69 3.47 -14.94
C ASP A 81 -1.49 3.05 -14.11
N LYS A 82 -0.80 4.01 -13.47
CA LYS A 82 0.29 3.73 -12.53
C LYS A 82 -0.17 2.95 -11.31
N LEU A 83 -1.38 3.21 -10.80
CA LEU A 83 -1.98 2.42 -9.73
C LEU A 83 -2.24 0.98 -10.17
N ALA A 84 -2.88 0.79 -11.32
CA ALA A 84 -3.21 -0.52 -11.87
C ALA A 84 -1.96 -1.37 -12.11
N GLU A 85 -0.91 -0.78 -12.71
CA GLU A 85 0.35 -1.48 -12.96
C GLU A 85 1.01 -1.90 -11.65
N ASN A 86 1.08 -1.01 -10.65
CA ASN A 86 1.65 -1.35 -9.35
C ASN A 86 0.85 -2.45 -8.62
N LEU A 87 -0.48 -2.40 -8.67
CA LEU A 87 -1.33 -3.45 -8.09
C LEU A 87 -1.11 -4.81 -8.78
N ARG A 88 -0.92 -4.80 -10.10
CA ARG A 88 -0.58 -5.99 -10.88
C ARG A 88 0.75 -6.58 -10.42
N GLN A 89 1.78 -5.76 -10.26
CA GLN A 89 3.10 -6.19 -9.77
C GLN A 89 3.03 -6.77 -8.37
N VAL A 90 2.31 -6.12 -7.45
CA VAL A 90 2.11 -6.61 -6.08
C VAL A 90 1.39 -7.96 -6.09
N ARG A 91 0.41 -8.16 -6.97
CA ARG A 91 -0.38 -9.40 -7.03
C ARG A 91 0.39 -10.57 -7.67
N LEU A 92 1.32 -10.28 -8.58
CA LEU A 92 2.17 -11.27 -9.23
C LEU A 92 3.40 -11.64 -8.40
N ALA A 93 3.88 -10.72 -7.55
CA ALA A 93 4.98 -10.98 -6.64
C ALA A 93 4.62 -12.10 -5.65
N ARG A 94 5.04 -13.33 -5.94
CA ARG A 94 4.98 -14.45 -5.02
C ARG A 94 5.76 -14.09 -3.75
N ARG A 95 5.22 -14.44 -2.58
CA ARG A 95 6.01 -14.42 -1.35
C ARG A 95 7.14 -15.44 -1.55
N PRO A 96 8.42 -15.09 -1.38
CA PRO A 96 9.45 -16.10 -1.16
C PRO A 96 8.97 -16.95 0.02
N GLY A 97 9.04 -18.29 -0.12
CA GLY A 97 8.78 -19.17 1.01
C GLY A 97 9.63 -18.74 2.20
N ARG A 98 9.07 -18.78 3.40
CA ARG A 98 9.75 -18.37 4.64
C ARG A 98 10.95 -19.31 4.90
N SER A 99 12.09 -19.05 4.26
CA SER A 99 13.37 -19.59 4.71
C SER A 99 13.74 -18.85 5.99
N THR A 100 13.96 -19.60 7.07
CA THR A 100 14.17 -19.13 8.45
C THR A 100 15.47 -18.34 8.67
N THR A 101 16.08 -17.82 7.62
CA THR A 101 17.28 -16.99 7.70
C THR A 101 17.34 -16.12 6.45
N ASP A 102 16.63 -15.00 6.38
CA ASP A 102 17.13 -13.90 5.56
C ASP A 102 16.57 -12.52 5.92
N SER A 103 17.48 -11.58 5.90
CA SER A 103 17.41 -10.14 6.08
C SER A 103 16.68 -9.43 4.92
N GLY A 104 15.39 -9.73 4.75
CA GLY A 104 14.55 -9.23 3.64
C GLY A 104 14.22 -7.72 3.63
N THR A 105 14.73 -6.95 4.59
CA THR A 105 14.54 -5.49 4.70
C THR A 105 15.20 -4.72 3.55
N THR A 106 16.17 -5.32 2.83
CA THR A 106 17.07 -4.60 1.92
C THR A 106 16.46 -4.26 0.55
N ARG A 107 15.44 -5.00 0.07
CA ARG A 107 14.99 -4.85 -1.34
C ARG A 107 13.88 -3.83 -1.59
N TRP A 108 13.12 -3.44 -0.55
CA TRP A 108 11.98 -2.50 -0.70
C TRP A 108 12.37 -1.04 -0.50
N ASN A 109 13.39 -0.76 0.32
CA ASN A 109 13.89 0.60 0.48
C ASN A 109 14.40 1.20 -0.84
N THR A 110 14.89 0.38 -1.78
CA THR A 110 15.33 0.82 -3.12
C THR A 110 14.17 1.36 -3.99
N LEU A 111 12.96 0.82 -3.83
CA LEU A 111 11.77 1.29 -4.56
C LEU A 111 11.13 2.54 -3.94
N LEU A 112 11.43 2.83 -2.66
CA LEU A 112 11.01 4.05 -1.97
C LEU A 112 12.06 5.17 -2.06
N SER A 113 13.36 4.84 -2.12
CA SER A 113 14.45 5.83 -2.22
C SER A 113 14.66 6.40 -3.62
N SER A 114 14.22 5.69 -4.67
CA SER A 114 14.06 6.26 -6.01
C SER A 114 12.95 7.31 -6.10
N ARG A 115 12.08 7.46 -5.09
CA ARG A 115 10.98 8.44 -5.05
C ARG A 115 11.35 9.83 -4.51
N ARG A 116 12.61 10.08 -4.16
CA ARG A 116 13.06 11.42 -3.71
C ARG A 116 13.83 12.21 -4.77
N ARG A 117 14.08 11.66 -5.96
CA ARG A 117 14.78 12.35 -7.05
C ARG A 117 14.14 12.01 -8.39
N SER A 118 13.03 12.66 -8.75
CA SER A 118 12.63 13.06 -10.13
C SER A 118 11.17 13.56 -10.20
#